data_AF-A0A941DUN5-F1
#
_entry.id   AF-A0A941DUN5-F1
#
_cell.length_a   1.000
_cell.length_b   1.000
_cell.length_c   1.000
_cell.angle_alpha   90.00
_cell.angle_beta   90.00
_cell.angle_gamma   90.00
#
_symmetry.space_group_name_H-M   'P 1'
#
loop_
_entity.id
_entity.type
_entity.pdbx_description
1 polymer ?
#
loop_
_entity_poly.entity_id
_entity_poly.type
_entity_poly.pdbx_seq_one_letter_code
_entity_poly.pdbx_strand_id
1 'polypeptide(L)'
;TQVSTALALHGLFLAERLLEAATITGALSVDAAKGSDAPFDARIHTSRGQPGQIATAAIYRSLLAGSEIRQSHLVNDERVQDPYCLRCQPQVMGACLDIINNAARTLLIEANAVTDNPLVFVETGEVISGGNFHAEPVAFAADTLALAIAEIGSISDRRI
;
A
#
# COMPACT_ATOMS: atom_id res chain seq x y z
N THR A 1 -17.07 -18.59 -4.36
CA THR A 1 -15.76 -18.44 -3.67
C THR A 1 -15.84 -17.53 -2.43
N GLN A 2 -16.96 -17.56 -1.71
CA GLN A 2 -17.35 -16.52 -0.74
C GLN A 2 -16.46 -16.50 0.51
N VAL A 3 -16.15 -17.66 1.09
CA VAL A 3 -15.31 -17.74 2.30
C VAL A 3 -13.89 -17.22 2.03
N SER A 4 -13.26 -17.67 0.93
CA SER A 4 -11.93 -17.19 0.53
C SER A 4 -11.92 -15.68 0.30
N THR A 5 -12.93 -15.15 -0.41
CA THR A 5 -13.06 -13.72 -0.70
C THR A 5 -13.23 -12.90 0.57
N ALA A 6 -14.06 -13.36 1.52
CA ALA A 6 -14.27 -12.68 2.79
C ALA A 6 -12.99 -12.61 3.65
N LEU A 7 -12.22 -13.71 3.72
CA LEU A 7 -10.95 -13.73 4.44
C LEU A 7 -9.91 -12.82 3.78
N ALA A 8 -9.83 -12.82 2.45
CA ALA A 8 -8.92 -11.94 1.71
C ALA A 8 -9.29 -10.45 1.86
N LEU A 9 -10.58 -10.11 1.84
CA LEU A 9 -11.07 -8.76 2.11
C LEU A 9 -10.75 -8.31 3.54
N HIS A 10 -10.88 -9.19 4.53
CA HIS A 10 -10.45 -8.88 5.89
C HIS A 10 -8.95 -8.58 5.94
N GLY A 11 -8.12 -9.37 5.25
CA GLY A 11 -6.69 -9.10 5.09
C GLY A 11 -6.40 -7.76 4.41
N LEU A 12 -7.14 -7.43 3.35
CA LEU A 12 -7.05 -6.16 2.64
C LEU A 12 -7.30 -4.97 3.56
N PHE A 13 -8.42 -4.97 4.30
CA PHE A 13 -8.76 -3.85 5.19
C PHE A 13 -7.74 -3.67 6.32
N LEU A 14 -7.15 -4.77 6.81
CA LEU A 14 -6.05 -4.69 7.75
C LEU A 14 -4.78 -4.12 7.09
N ALA A 15 -4.46 -4.50 5.86
CA ALA A 15 -3.32 -3.97 5.11
C ALA A 15 -3.44 -2.46 4.86
N GLU A 16 -4.63 -1.97 4.48
CA GLU A 16 -4.91 -0.54 4.30
C GLU A 16 -4.68 0.25 5.60
N ARG A 17 -5.22 -0.24 6.72
CA ARG A 17 -4.99 0.36 8.05
C ARG A 17 -3.53 0.33 8.48
N LEU A 18 -2.82 -0.76 8.17
CA LEU A 18 -1.38 -0.87 8.46
C LEU A 18 -0.58 0.12 7.60
N LEU A 19 -0.90 0.29 6.33
CA LEU A 19 -0.26 1.24 5.44
C LEU A 19 -0.44 2.68 5.96
N GLU A 20 -1.65 3.05 6.37
CA GLU A 20 -1.95 4.35 6.98
C GLU A 20 -1.13 4.58 8.25
N ALA A 21 -1.20 3.64 9.20
CA ALA A 21 -0.48 3.72 10.47
C ALA A 21 1.04 3.80 10.27
N ALA A 22 1.60 2.98 9.37
CA ALA A 22 3.02 2.98 9.05
C ALA A 22 3.47 4.27 8.36
N THR A 23 2.60 4.90 7.58
CA THR A 23 2.88 6.20 6.94
C THR A 23 2.93 7.32 7.98
N ILE A 24 1.97 7.36 8.89
CA ILE A 24 1.92 8.36 9.97
C ILE A 24 3.12 8.17 10.92
N THR A 25 3.35 6.95 11.40
CA THR A 25 4.48 6.65 12.28
C THR A 25 5.82 6.86 11.57
N GLY A 26 5.90 6.61 10.27
CA GLY A 26 7.06 6.93 9.45
C GLY A 26 7.40 8.42 9.40
N ALA A 27 6.39 9.28 9.26
CA ALA A 27 6.58 10.74 9.34
C ALA A 27 7.03 11.16 10.75
N LEU A 28 6.43 10.60 11.81
CA LEU A 28 6.85 10.86 13.19
C LEU A 28 8.31 10.42 13.43
N SER A 29 8.73 9.28 12.89
CA SER A 29 10.12 8.81 12.97
C SER A 29 11.09 9.76 12.25
N VAL A 30 10.68 10.35 11.12
CA VAL A 30 11.50 11.38 10.43
C VAL A 30 11.72 12.56 11.37
N ASP A 31 10.66 13.13 11.95
CA ASP A 31 10.81 14.25 12.89
C ASP A 31 11.63 13.87 14.12
N ALA A 32 11.34 12.73 14.76
CA ALA A 32 12.06 12.28 15.95
C ALA A 32 13.57 12.09 15.69
N ALA A 33 13.94 11.62 14.50
CA ALA A 33 15.33 11.49 14.08
C ALA A 33 15.96 12.80 13.57
N LYS A 34 15.22 13.92 13.64
CA LYS A 34 15.57 15.18 12.97
C LYS A 34 15.88 14.98 11.49
N GLY A 35 15.18 14.09 10.80
CA GLY A 35 15.44 13.72 9.42
C GLY A 35 15.11 14.83 8.41
N SER A 36 15.62 14.68 7.20
CA SER A 36 15.36 15.57 6.08
C SER A 36 14.03 15.25 5.40
N ASP A 37 13.32 16.31 5.00
CA ASP A 37 12.12 16.25 4.19
C ASP A 37 12.40 16.33 2.68
N ALA A 38 13.64 16.63 2.28
CA ALA A 38 14.06 16.69 0.88
C ALA A 38 13.76 15.40 0.07
N PRO A 39 13.88 14.18 0.64
CA PRO A 39 13.49 12.95 -0.06
C PRO A 39 12.04 12.86 -0.53
N PHE A 40 11.15 13.68 0.02
CA PHE A 40 9.73 13.68 -0.31
C PHE A 40 9.38 14.69 -1.41
N ASP A 41 10.36 15.43 -1.97
CA ASP A 41 10.13 16.41 -3.04
C ASP A 41 9.42 15.78 -4.24
N ALA A 42 8.33 16.42 -4.68
CA ALA A 42 7.47 15.91 -5.74
C ALA A 42 8.25 15.56 -7.03
N ARG A 43 9.29 16.32 -7.37
CA ARG A 43 10.09 16.13 -8.60
C ARG A 43 10.85 14.81 -8.60
N ILE A 44 11.29 14.33 -7.43
CA ILE A 44 11.95 13.01 -7.29
C ILE A 44 10.99 11.89 -7.69
N HIS A 45 9.73 12.02 -7.29
CA HIS A 45 8.74 10.96 -7.48
C HIS A 45 8.10 11.03 -8.87
N THR A 46 7.79 12.24 -9.35
CA THR A 46 7.29 12.46 -10.71
C THR A 46 8.30 12.00 -11.75
N SER A 47 9.60 12.20 -11.54
CA SER A 47 10.62 11.71 -12.49
C SER A 47 10.74 10.19 -12.54
N ARG A 48 10.37 9.47 -11.47
CA ARG A 48 10.31 8.00 -11.45
C ARG A 48 8.99 7.44 -11.97
N GLY A 49 7.89 8.17 -11.83
CA GLY A 49 6.60 7.88 -12.49
C GLY A 49 5.71 6.81 -11.85
N GLN A 50 6.08 6.24 -10.71
CA GLN A 50 5.26 5.22 -10.02
C GLN A 50 4.10 5.89 -9.25
N PRO A 51 2.82 5.56 -9.55
CA PRO A 51 1.67 6.25 -8.97
C PRO A 51 1.63 6.19 -7.44
N GLY A 52 1.79 5.00 -6.84
CA GLY A 52 1.77 4.85 -5.39
C GLY A 52 2.91 5.60 -4.73
N GLN A 53 4.10 5.63 -5.33
CA GLN A 53 5.22 6.42 -4.80
C GLN A 53 4.94 7.92 -4.82
N ILE A 54 4.33 8.44 -5.90
CA ILE A 54 3.96 9.85 -6.02
C ILE A 54 2.91 10.23 -4.96
N ALA A 55 1.86 9.40 -4.82
CA ALA A 55 0.80 9.60 -3.85
C ALA A 55 1.34 9.59 -2.41
N THR A 56 2.12 8.57 -2.07
CA THR A 56 2.72 8.41 -0.74
C THR A 56 3.66 9.57 -0.39
N ALA A 57 4.49 10.03 -1.35
CA ALA A 57 5.33 11.20 -1.12
C ALA A 57 4.52 12.47 -0.82
N ALA A 58 3.38 12.65 -1.49
CA ALA A 58 2.50 13.78 -1.23
C ALA A 58 1.93 13.73 0.19
N ILE A 59 1.58 12.55 0.69
CA ILE A 59 1.14 12.35 2.07
C ILE A 59 2.25 12.72 3.05
N TYR A 60 3.48 12.22 2.85
CA TYR A 60 4.61 12.58 3.73
C TYR A 60 4.88 14.09 3.75
N ARG A 61 4.86 14.76 2.59
CA ARG A 61 4.99 16.22 2.54
C ARG A 61 3.89 16.92 3.33
N SER A 62 2.65 16.44 3.22
CA SER A 62 1.52 17.01 3.97
C SER A 62 1.65 16.80 5.48
N LEU A 63 2.13 15.63 5.91
CA LEU A 63 2.30 15.29 7.34
C LEU A 63 3.45 16.06 7.98
N LEU A 64 4.54 16.31 7.24
CA LEU A 64 5.72 17.01 7.74
C LEU A 64 5.64 18.55 7.56
N ALA A 65 4.59 19.04 6.91
CA ALA A 65 4.42 20.46 6.66
C ALA A 65 4.34 21.25 7.97
N GLY A 66 5.24 22.22 8.13
CA GLY A 66 5.28 23.08 9.32
C GLY A 66 5.94 22.45 10.56
N SER A 67 6.66 21.33 10.43
CA SER A 67 7.40 20.75 11.56
C SER A 67 8.44 21.72 12.12
N GLU A 68 8.25 22.14 13.38
CA GLU A 68 9.24 22.94 14.13
C GLU A 68 10.52 22.16 14.38
N ILE A 69 10.43 20.84 14.53
CA ILE A 69 11.61 19.98 14.67
C ILE A 69 12.43 20.04 13.39
N ARG A 70 11.79 19.96 12.22
CA ARG A 70 12.47 20.15 10.94
C ARG A 70 13.17 21.51 10.85
N GLN A 71 12.48 22.59 11.21
CA GLN A 71 13.04 23.95 11.20
C GLN A 71 14.24 24.10 12.15
N SER A 72 14.23 23.40 13.29
CA SER A 72 15.27 23.52 14.33
C SER A 72 16.68 23.09 13.89
N HIS A 73 16.81 22.39 12.76
CA HIS A 73 18.08 21.84 12.29
C HIS A 73 18.35 22.10 10.80
N LEU A 74 17.68 23.08 10.16
CA LEU A 74 17.96 23.40 8.74
C LEU A 74 19.34 24.04 8.52
N VAL A 75 19.85 24.76 9.51
CA VAL A 75 21.13 25.48 9.44
C VAL A 75 22.19 24.69 10.20
N ASN A 76 23.35 24.48 9.57
CA ASN A 76 24.46 23.68 10.13
C ASN A 76 24.08 22.21 10.45
N ASP A 77 23.19 21.60 9.66
CA ASP A 77 22.98 20.14 9.72
C ASP A 77 24.24 19.44 9.18
N GLU A 78 24.98 18.76 10.05
CA GLU A 78 26.18 18.01 9.66
C GLU A 78 25.85 16.71 8.90
N ARG A 79 24.56 16.35 8.83
CA ARG A 79 24.10 15.11 8.20
C ARG A 79 24.19 15.20 6.68
N VAL A 80 24.86 14.20 6.10
CA VAL A 80 24.99 14.10 4.64
C VAL A 80 23.76 13.46 4.00
N GLN A 81 23.27 12.33 4.56
CA GLN A 81 22.08 11.62 4.09
C GLN A 81 21.39 10.87 5.24
N ASP A 82 20.07 10.87 5.24
CA ASP A 82 19.32 9.99 6.14
C ASP A 82 19.44 8.50 5.72
N PRO A 83 19.35 7.58 6.70
CA PRO A 83 19.22 6.16 6.45
C PRO A 83 18.05 5.82 5.53
N TYR A 84 18.16 4.69 4.82
CA TYR A 84 17.16 4.28 3.83
C TYR A 84 15.77 4.05 4.44
N CYS A 85 15.68 3.61 5.70
CA CYS A 85 14.40 3.42 6.38
C CYS A 85 13.60 4.73 6.55
N LEU A 86 14.25 5.90 6.45
CA LEU A 86 13.61 7.21 6.43
C LEU A 86 13.47 7.75 5.00
N ARG A 87 14.56 7.69 4.22
CA ARG A 87 14.65 8.31 2.89
C ARG A 87 13.90 7.57 1.79
N CYS A 88 13.81 6.24 1.89
CA CYS A 88 13.19 5.40 0.88
C CYS A 88 11.70 5.10 1.18
N GLN A 89 11.11 5.76 2.17
CA GLN A 89 9.72 5.52 2.55
C GLN A 89 8.73 5.68 1.38
N PRO A 90 8.79 6.72 0.53
CA PRO A 90 7.88 6.82 -0.60
C PRO A 90 8.02 5.67 -1.60
N GLN A 91 9.25 5.22 -1.85
CA GLN A 91 9.57 4.16 -2.78
C GLN A 91 8.98 2.83 -2.31
N VAL A 92 9.15 2.49 -1.03
CA VAL A 92 8.70 1.22 -0.45
C VAL A 92 7.21 1.25 -0.16
N MET A 93 6.74 2.25 0.59
CA MET A 93 5.33 2.36 0.96
C MET A 93 4.44 2.64 -0.25
N GLY A 94 4.95 3.35 -1.27
CA GLY A 94 4.27 3.51 -2.55
C GLY A 94 4.09 2.22 -3.33
N ALA A 95 5.11 1.35 -3.36
CA ALA A 95 4.98 0.02 -3.97
C ALA A 95 3.94 -0.84 -3.23
N CYS A 96 3.91 -0.76 -1.89
CA CYS A 96 2.90 -1.43 -1.08
C CYS A 96 1.48 -0.91 -1.38
N LEU A 97 1.32 0.41 -1.51
CA LEU A 97 0.05 1.03 -1.90
C LEU A 97 -0.45 0.53 -3.27
N ASP A 98 0.43 0.45 -4.27
CA ASP A 98 0.06 -0.05 -5.60
C ASP A 98 -0.38 -1.52 -5.56
N ILE A 99 0.30 -2.36 -4.78
CA ILE A 99 -0.10 -3.76 -4.56
C ILE A 99 -1.47 -3.86 -3.88
N ILE A 100 -1.67 -3.10 -2.80
CA ILE A 100 -2.94 -3.07 -2.04
C ILE A 100 -4.10 -2.65 -2.95
N ASN A 101 -3.92 -1.60 -3.76
CA ASN A 101 -4.94 -1.13 -4.70
C ASN A 101 -5.27 -2.18 -5.78
N ASN A 102 -4.26 -2.90 -6.27
CA ASN A 102 -4.49 -3.96 -7.25
C ASN A 102 -5.27 -5.14 -6.65
N ALA A 103 -4.90 -5.57 -5.43
CA ALA A 103 -5.62 -6.60 -4.70
C ALA A 103 -7.07 -6.17 -4.40
N ALA A 104 -7.28 -4.93 -3.97
CA ALA A 104 -8.60 -4.35 -3.72
C ALA A 104 -9.50 -4.43 -4.95
N ARG A 105 -8.97 -4.07 -6.13
CA ARG A 105 -9.71 -4.16 -7.40
C ARG A 105 -10.12 -5.60 -7.72
N THR A 106 -9.21 -6.57 -7.58
CA THR A 106 -9.51 -7.99 -7.82
C THR A 106 -10.58 -8.51 -6.85
N LEU A 107 -10.43 -8.22 -5.55
CA LEU A 107 -11.36 -8.69 -4.52
C LEU A 107 -12.73 -8.02 -4.61
N LEU A 108 -12.80 -6.77 -5.06
CA LEU A 108 -14.07 -6.09 -5.33
C LEU A 108 -14.84 -6.76 -6.47
N ILE A 109 -14.15 -7.18 -7.54
CA ILE A 109 -14.78 -7.92 -8.64
C ILE A 109 -15.31 -9.26 -8.11
N GLU A 110 -14.49 -10.01 -7.38
CA GLU A 110 -14.88 -11.33 -6.86
C GLU A 110 -16.04 -11.24 -5.86
N ALA A 111 -16.07 -10.21 -5.00
CA ALA A 111 -17.14 -10.00 -4.04
C ALA A 111 -18.52 -9.82 -4.69
N ASN A 112 -18.56 -9.40 -5.96
CA ASN A 112 -19.78 -9.19 -6.74
C ASN A 112 -20.00 -10.30 -7.79
N ALA A 113 -19.15 -11.34 -7.83
CA ALA A 113 -19.17 -12.35 -8.88
C ALA A 113 -20.18 -13.48 -8.59
N VAL A 114 -20.78 -14.00 -9.68
CA VAL A 114 -21.53 -15.26 -9.67
C VAL A 114 -20.51 -16.40 -9.75
N THR A 115 -20.34 -17.11 -8.63
CA THR A 115 -19.24 -18.07 -8.41
C THR A 115 -19.70 -19.50 -8.16
N ASP A 116 -21.00 -19.76 -8.32
CA ASP A 116 -21.57 -21.10 -8.30
C ASP A 116 -21.54 -21.75 -9.69
N ASN A 117 -22.04 -22.98 -9.77
CA ASN A 117 -22.07 -23.76 -11.00
C ASN A 117 -23.12 -24.89 -10.90
N PRO A 118 -23.88 -25.23 -11.97
CA PRO A 118 -23.87 -24.60 -13.30
C PRO A 118 -24.55 -23.22 -13.32
N LEU A 119 -24.25 -22.42 -14.34
CA LEU A 119 -24.91 -21.13 -14.56
C LEU A 119 -26.18 -21.30 -15.39
N VAL A 120 -27.23 -20.57 -15.02
CA VAL A 120 -28.52 -20.55 -15.71
C VAL A 120 -28.69 -19.20 -16.42
N PHE A 121 -28.76 -19.21 -17.75
CA PHE A 121 -28.95 -18.03 -18.58
C PHE A 121 -30.41 -17.96 -19.02
N VAL A 122 -31.22 -17.20 -18.29
CA VAL A 122 -32.68 -17.17 -18.47
C VAL A 122 -33.08 -16.63 -19.83
N GLU A 123 -32.33 -15.67 -20.39
CA GLU A 123 -32.64 -15.09 -21.71
C GLU A 123 -32.49 -16.10 -22.85
N THR A 124 -31.56 -17.05 -22.74
CA THR A 124 -31.31 -18.07 -23.76
C THR A 124 -31.92 -19.43 -23.41
N GLY A 125 -32.33 -19.63 -22.15
CA GLY A 125 -32.82 -20.91 -21.64
C GLY A 125 -31.70 -21.95 -21.43
N GLU A 126 -30.43 -21.54 -21.47
CA GLU A 126 -29.28 -22.44 -21.40
C GLU A 126 -28.83 -22.67 -19.95
N VAL A 127 -28.33 -23.88 -19.69
CA VAL A 127 -27.62 -24.24 -18.46
C VAL A 127 -26.20 -24.63 -18.84
N ILE A 128 -25.22 -23.82 -18.42
CA ILE A 128 -23.82 -23.98 -18.83
C ILE A 128 -22.98 -24.36 -17.60
N SER A 129 -22.27 -25.48 -17.69
CA SER A 129 -21.26 -25.85 -16.71
C SER A 129 -19.92 -25.18 -17.05
N GLY A 130 -19.38 -24.41 -16.10
CA GLY A 130 -18.09 -23.73 -16.16
C GLY A 130 -17.25 -23.96 -14.90
N GLY A 131 -16.43 -22.96 -14.54
CA GLY A 131 -15.42 -23.07 -13.48
C GLY A 131 -15.33 -21.89 -12.52
N ASN A 132 -16.37 -21.04 -12.43
CA ASN A 132 -16.33 -19.81 -11.61
C ASN A 132 -16.16 -20.08 -10.10
N PHE A 133 -16.30 -21.32 -9.65
CA PHE A 133 -16.05 -21.72 -8.26
C PHE A 133 -14.54 -21.78 -7.91
N HIS A 134 -13.63 -21.69 -8.88
CA HIS A 134 -12.19 -21.74 -8.63
C HIS A 134 -11.65 -20.36 -8.22
N ALA A 135 -11.17 -20.24 -6.98
CA ALA A 135 -10.79 -18.97 -6.36
C ALA A 135 -9.37 -18.48 -6.68
N GLU A 136 -8.81 -18.81 -7.85
CA GLU A 136 -7.40 -18.48 -8.17
C GLU A 136 -7.10 -16.96 -8.09
N PRO A 137 -7.98 -16.06 -8.58
CA PRO A 137 -7.74 -14.62 -8.46
C PRO A 137 -7.66 -14.14 -7.00
N VAL A 138 -8.45 -14.75 -6.11
CA VAL A 138 -8.43 -14.43 -4.67
C VAL A 138 -7.13 -14.90 -4.04
N ALA A 139 -6.64 -16.08 -4.41
CA ALA A 139 -5.38 -16.62 -3.90
C ALA A 139 -4.20 -15.68 -4.22
N PHE A 140 -4.06 -15.25 -5.49
CA PHE A 140 -3.00 -14.32 -5.86
C PHE A 140 -3.15 -12.93 -5.24
N ALA A 141 -4.38 -12.44 -5.06
CA ALA A 141 -4.62 -11.21 -4.31
C ALA A 141 -4.14 -11.32 -2.86
N ALA A 142 -4.40 -12.45 -2.19
CA ALA A 142 -3.94 -12.69 -0.82
C ALA A 142 -2.41 -12.82 -0.73
N ASP A 143 -1.77 -13.56 -1.63
CA ASP A 143 -0.31 -13.74 -1.64
C ASP A 143 0.43 -12.42 -1.86
N THR A 144 -0.07 -11.60 -2.79
CA THR A 144 0.52 -10.27 -3.05
C THR A 144 0.32 -9.31 -1.88
N LEU A 145 -0.85 -9.34 -1.21
CA LEU A 145 -1.07 -8.60 0.03
C LEU A 145 -0.08 -9.01 1.13
N ALA A 146 0.25 -10.30 1.25
CA ALA A 146 1.21 -10.77 2.24
C ALA A 146 2.60 -10.13 2.03
N LEU A 147 3.04 -9.97 0.77
CA LEU A 147 4.29 -9.28 0.45
C LEU A 147 4.25 -7.80 0.87
N ALA A 148 3.17 -7.09 0.56
CA ALA A 148 3.01 -5.69 0.94
C ALA A 148 3.03 -5.52 2.47
N ILE A 149 2.31 -6.37 3.21
CA ILE A 149 2.28 -6.34 4.68
C ILE A 149 3.67 -6.60 5.27
N ALA A 150 4.40 -7.59 4.74
CA ALA A 150 5.75 -7.90 5.18
C ALA A 150 6.71 -6.71 4.98
N GLU A 151 6.64 -6.04 3.82
CA GLU A 151 7.51 -4.88 3.53
C GLU A 151 7.15 -3.65 4.36
N ILE A 152 5.86 -3.41 4.65
CA ILE A 152 5.41 -2.37 5.59
C ILE A 152 6.01 -2.62 6.98
N GLY A 153 5.98 -3.88 7.44
CA GLY A 153 6.61 -4.30 8.69
C GLY A 153 8.13 -4.09 8.68
N SER A 154 8.79 -4.57 7.63
CA SER A 154 10.24 -4.48 7.44
C SER A 154 10.76 -3.05 7.52
N ILE A 155 10.17 -2.12 6.75
CA ILE A 155 10.62 -0.73 6.78
C ILE A 155 10.34 -0.04 8.12
N SER A 156 9.27 -0.43 8.82
CA SER A 156 8.94 0.10 10.14
C SER A 156 9.89 -0.42 11.21
N ASP A 157 10.21 -1.71 11.21
CA ASP A 157 11.20 -2.32 12.10
C ASP A 157 12.58 -1.66 11.97
N ARG A 158 13.01 -1.35 10.74
CA ARG A 158 14.28 -0.65 10.51
C ARG A 158 14.32 0.81 11.00
N ARG A 159 13.19 1.38 11.42
CA ARG A 159 13.12 2.73 12.05
C ARG A 159 13.16 2.67 13.60
N ILE A 160 12.98 1.49 14.21
CA ILE A 160 13.03 1.25 15.66
C ILE A 160 14.48 1.00 16.08
#